data_AF-A0A7R9LXL0-F1
#
_entry.id   AF-A0A7R9LXL0-F1
#
_cell.length_a   1.000
_cell.length_b   1.000
_cell.length_c   1.000
_cell.angle_alpha   90.00
_cell.angle_beta   90.00
_cell.angle_gamma   90.00
#
_symmetry.space_group_name_H-M   'P 1'
#
loop_
_entity.id
_entity.type
_entity.pdbx_description
1 polymer ?
#
loop_
_entity_poly.entity_id
_entity_poly.type
_entity_poly.pdbx_seq_one_letter_code
_entity_poly.pdbx_strand_id
1 'polypeptide(L)'
;MGVLLLEVTKQKQWALKWIKDVVQKNHVQVLSSNYAIYAEMSRRFHSILAGYVAPHEQEIYSIDECFLDLTSFKHNYNLVEYCQGMRERIQEWIGLPVSIGIGRSKTEAKIGNHMAKKGKRFNGVCDLATMDPKYRDYFWSLVEVGEVWGVGRKQNKKLNDMGIKTVLELSKANPPIMGKMFTGISCMPIDDQPKPKQQIVASRSFGVKITELQDLKEAMAKKWSMSRDMLSKNYFTKNGMIKISHIKFDLMVMMLHMMAVQHKLKQKT
;
A
#
# COMPACT_ATOMS: atom_id res chain seq x y z
N MET A 1 0.35 1.89 22.27
CA MET A 1 -0.20 1.97 20.91
C MET A 1 0.69 2.89 20.09
N GLY A 2 1.74 2.32 19.53
CA GLY A 2 2.60 2.97 18.56
C GLY A 2 2.58 2.10 17.32
N VAL A 3 1.77 2.49 16.34
CA VAL A 3 1.78 1.86 15.03
C VAL A 3 2.73 2.68 14.17
N LEU A 4 3.68 1.99 13.57
CA LEU A 4 4.62 2.55 12.63
C LEU A 4 4.08 2.38 11.22
N LEU A 5 4.19 3.35 10.32
CA LEU A 5 4.16 3.07 8.87
C LEU A 5 5.48 3.52 8.27
N LEU A 6 6.19 2.58 7.67
CA LEU A 6 7.28 2.89 6.75
C LEU A 6 6.75 2.84 5.31
N GLU A 7 7.06 3.85 4.50
CA GLU A 7 6.82 3.81 3.05
C GLU A 7 8.05 4.34 2.30
N VAL A 8 8.53 3.58 1.30
CA VAL A 8 9.55 4.06 0.35
C VAL A 8 8.94 5.19 -0.47
N THR A 9 9.65 6.31 -0.65
CA THR A 9 9.17 7.42 -1.48
C THR A 9 9.00 6.97 -2.94
N LYS A 10 7.75 6.81 -3.38
CA LYS A 10 7.40 6.41 -4.75
C LYS A 10 7.84 7.45 -5.80
N GLN A 11 8.56 6.99 -6.82
CA GLN A 11 8.45 7.58 -8.16
C GLN A 11 7.15 7.05 -8.81
N LYS A 12 6.18 7.94 -9.04
CA LYS A 12 4.88 7.58 -9.64
C LYS A 12 5.09 6.98 -11.05
N GLN A 13 4.73 5.71 -11.24
CA GLN A 13 4.64 5.09 -12.56
C GLN A 13 3.25 5.36 -13.15
N TRP A 14 3.22 5.89 -14.36
CA TRP A 14 2.01 6.24 -15.09
C TRP A 14 1.86 5.35 -16.34
N ALA A 15 0.62 5.00 -16.70
CA ALA A 15 0.34 4.23 -17.90
C ALA A 15 0.63 5.05 -19.18
N LEU A 16 1.70 4.69 -19.88
CA LEU A 16 2.26 5.35 -21.08
C LEU A 16 1.26 5.78 -22.16
N LYS A 17 0.13 5.08 -22.31
CA LYS A 17 -0.85 5.38 -23.36
C LYS A 17 -1.61 6.69 -23.12
N TRP A 18 -1.71 7.16 -21.88
CA TRP A 18 -2.54 8.30 -21.47
C TRP A 18 -1.76 9.61 -21.31
N ILE A 19 -0.46 9.58 -21.57
CA ILE A 19 0.50 10.67 -21.30
C ILE A 19 1.55 10.78 -22.40
N LYS A 20 1.27 10.22 -23.58
CA LYS A 20 2.20 10.25 -24.72
C LYS A 20 2.63 11.69 -25.05
N ASP A 21 1.68 12.62 -25.02
CA ASP A 21 1.91 14.04 -25.24
C ASP A 21 2.76 14.67 -24.12
N VAL A 22 2.57 14.24 -22.87
CA VAL A 22 3.37 14.69 -21.72
C VAL A 22 4.79 14.14 -21.80
N VAL A 23 4.96 12.88 -22.24
CA VAL A 23 6.26 12.23 -22.41
C VAL A 23 7.06 12.91 -23.52
N GLN A 24 6.43 13.21 -24.65
CA GLN A 24 7.07 13.90 -25.77
C GLN A 24 7.40 15.36 -25.42
N LYS A 25 6.47 16.07 -24.77
CA LYS A 25 6.66 17.49 -24.42
C LYS A 25 7.71 17.72 -23.33
N ASN A 26 7.87 16.78 -22.39
CA ASN A 26 8.79 16.93 -21.25
C ASN A 26 10.03 16.02 -21.34
N HIS A 27 10.32 15.44 -22.51
CA HIS A 27 11.46 14.54 -22.73
C HIS A 27 11.59 13.44 -21.66
N VAL A 28 10.46 12.83 -21.28
CA VAL A 28 10.42 11.86 -20.18
C VAL A 28 11.11 10.57 -20.59
N GLN A 29 12.12 10.15 -19.82
CA GLN A 29 12.78 8.86 -20.02
C GLN A 29 11.85 7.72 -19.59
N VAL A 30 11.59 6.79 -20.50
CA VAL A 30 10.75 5.61 -20.24
C VAL A 30 11.65 4.42 -19.93
N LEU A 31 11.56 3.92 -18.70
CA LEU A 31 12.30 2.74 -18.24
C LEU A 31 11.36 1.54 -18.12
N SER A 32 11.89 0.34 -18.36
CA SER A 32 11.13 -0.90 -18.20
C SER A 32 10.99 -1.24 -16.71
N SER A 33 9.78 -1.58 -16.28
CA SER A 33 9.52 -1.98 -14.89
C SER A 33 10.12 -3.37 -14.62
N ASN A 34 11.22 -3.45 -13.87
CA ASN A 34 11.83 -4.72 -13.45
C ASN A 34 11.23 -5.22 -12.12
N TYR A 35 10.15 -5.99 -12.21
CA TYR A 35 9.42 -6.53 -11.04
C TYR A 35 10.27 -7.44 -10.16
N ALA A 36 11.26 -8.16 -10.71
CA ALA A 36 12.13 -9.03 -9.92
C ALA A 36 13.03 -8.21 -8.98
N ILE A 37 13.59 -7.11 -9.48
CA ILE A 37 14.38 -6.18 -8.66
C ILE A 37 13.52 -5.56 -7.57
N TYR A 38 12.31 -5.07 -7.90
CA TYR A 38 11.42 -4.48 -6.90
C TYR A 38 11.02 -5.49 -5.81
N ALA A 39 10.74 -6.75 -6.18
CA ALA A 39 10.41 -7.81 -5.23
C ALA A 39 11.59 -8.16 -4.31
N GLU A 40 12.81 -8.25 -4.85
CA GLU A 40 14.01 -8.51 -4.05
C GLU A 40 14.34 -7.34 -3.11
N MET A 41 14.21 -6.10 -3.58
CA MET A 41 14.39 -4.91 -2.74
C MET A 41 13.35 -4.84 -1.61
N SER A 42 12.09 -5.14 -1.94
CA SER A 42 11.01 -5.26 -0.95
C SER A 42 11.31 -6.31 0.11
N ARG A 43 11.77 -7.49 -0.31
CA ARG A 43 12.16 -8.57 0.60
C ARG A 43 13.25 -8.11 1.57
N ARG A 44 14.31 -7.46 1.07
CA ARG A 44 15.40 -6.93 1.90
C ARG A 44 14.91 -5.84 2.86
N PHE A 45 14.10 -4.91 2.37
CA PHE A 45 13.48 -3.87 3.18
C PHE A 45 12.69 -4.47 4.36
N HIS A 46 11.79 -5.42 4.10
CA HIS A 46 11.01 -6.09 5.14
C HIS A 46 11.88 -6.93 6.09
N SER A 47 12.94 -7.57 5.59
CA SER A 47 13.88 -8.32 6.42
C SER A 47 14.70 -7.43 7.37
N ILE A 48 15.09 -6.22 6.94
CA ILE A 48 15.77 -5.25 7.82
C ILE A 48 14.84 -4.87 8.97
N LEU A 49 13.57 -4.58 8.66
CA LEU A 49 12.56 -4.21 9.66
C LEU A 49 12.26 -5.35 10.64
N ALA A 50 12.24 -6.60 10.16
CA ALA A 50 12.04 -7.78 10.99
C ALA A 50 13.15 -7.95 12.05
N GLY A 51 14.32 -7.33 11.87
CA GLY A 51 15.40 -7.32 12.86
C GLY A 51 15.17 -6.39 14.05
N TYR A 52 14.14 -5.52 14.01
CA TYR A 52 13.87 -4.53 15.05
C TYR A 52 12.70 -4.90 15.97
N VAL A 53 11.84 -5.84 15.58
CA VAL A 53 10.63 -6.20 16.32
C VAL A 53 10.41 -7.71 16.29
N ALA A 54 9.58 -8.23 17.19
CA ALA A 54 9.20 -9.64 17.13
C ALA A 54 8.33 -9.92 15.89
N PRO A 55 8.28 -11.18 15.38
CA PRO A 55 7.52 -11.51 14.18
C PRO A 55 6.02 -11.13 14.23
N HIS A 56 5.40 -11.19 15.41
CA HIS A 56 3.99 -10.84 15.61
C HIS A 56 3.74 -9.32 15.69
N GLU A 57 4.80 -8.52 15.81
CA GLU A 57 4.75 -7.06 15.82
C GLU A 57 4.95 -6.48 14.42
N GLN A 58 5.17 -7.31 13.38
CA GLN A 58 5.38 -6.88 11.99
C GLN A 58 4.23 -7.30 11.08
N GLU A 59 3.66 -6.33 10.36
CA GLU A 59 2.66 -6.56 9.31
C GLU A 59 3.14 -5.97 7.99
N ILE A 60 3.35 -6.83 6.99
CA ILE A 60 3.67 -6.42 5.62
C ILE A 60 2.38 -6.00 4.91
N TYR A 61 2.20 -4.70 4.69
CA TYR A 61 0.99 -4.15 4.07
C TYR A 61 1.08 -4.13 2.54
N SER A 62 2.25 -3.78 2.00
CA SER A 62 2.50 -3.82 0.55
C SER A 62 3.98 -4.01 0.22
N ILE A 63 4.36 -3.87 -1.06
CA ILE A 63 5.75 -4.04 -1.52
C ILE A 63 6.70 -3.02 -0.86
N ASP A 64 6.21 -1.83 -0.56
CA ASP A 64 6.99 -0.74 0.00
C ASP A 64 6.43 -0.23 1.33
N GLU A 65 5.43 -0.91 1.89
CA GLU A 65 4.77 -0.49 3.13
C GLU A 65 4.73 -1.59 4.18
N CYS A 66 5.14 -1.25 5.41
CA CYS A 66 5.12 -2.15 6.56
C CYS A 66 4.61 -1.42 7.81
N PHE A 67 3.76 -2.09 8.58
CA PHE A 67 3.35 -1.66 9.90
C PHE A 67 4.12 -2.40 10.99
N LEU A 68 4.65 -1.66 11.97
CA LEU A 68 5.29 -2.24 13.16
C LEU A 68 4.52 -1.84 14.44
N ASP A 69 4.36 -2.77 15.38
CA ASP A 69 3.91 -2.46 16.75
C ASP A 69 5.13 -2.10 17.60
N LEU A 70 5.19 -0.85 18.06
CA LEU A 70 6.23 -0.38 18.98
C LEU A 70 5.68 -0.11 20.38
N THR A 71 4.49 -0.64 20.71
CA THR A 71 3.84 -0.41 22.01
C THR A 71 4.72 -0.84 23.18
N SER A 72 5.40 -1.98 23.07
CA SER A 72 6.33 -2.51 24.07
C SER A 72 7.61 -1.68 24.22
N PHE A 73 7.99 -0.94 23.17
CA PHE A 73 9.25 -0.19 23.10
C PHE A 73 9.14 1.22 23.68
N LYS A 74 7.92 1.78 23.73
CA LYS A 74 7.64 3.16 24.16
C LYS A 74 8.26 3.52 25.52
N HIS A 75 8.34 2.59 26.46
CA HIS A 75 8.82 2.86 27.82
C HIS A 75 10.35 2.83 27.94
N ASN A 76 11.02 2.13 27.02
CA ASN A 76 12.45 1.86 27.11
C ASN A 76 13.27 2.64 26.08
N TYR A 77 12.61 3.17 25.04
CA TYR A 77 13.27 3.83 23.92
C TYR A 77 12.60 5.17 23.58
N ASN A 78 13.42 6.14 23.17
CA ASN A 78 12.93 7.26 22.39
C ASN A 78 12.54 6.74 20.98
N LEU A 79 11.24 6.63 20.73
CA LEU A 79 10.74 6.07 19.47
C LEU A 79 11.20 6.85 18.24
N VAL A 80 11.38 8.17 18.34
CA VAL A 80 11.87 8.99 17.22
C VAL A 80 13.30 8.61 16.86
N GLU A 81 14.18 8.52 17.85
CA GLU A 81 15.59 8.10 17.65
C GLU A 81 15.68 6.67 17.14
N TYR A 82 14.91 5.75 17.73
CA TYR A 82 14.84 4.36 17.29
C TYR A 82 14.45 4.26 15.81
N CYS A 83 13.46 5.05 15.40
CA CYS A 83 13.02 5.13 14.01
C CYS A 83 14.03 5.81 13.09
N GLN A 84 14.78 6.83 13.55
CA GLN A 84 15.86 7.41 12.75
C GLN A 84 16.95 6.36 12.48
N GLY A 85 17.34 5.57 13.47
CA GLY A 85 18.27 4.45 13.29
C GLY A 85 17.78 3.41 12.28
N MET A 86 16.47 3.12 12.26
CA MET A 86 15.87 2.28 11.21
C MET A 86 16.07 2.86 9.81
N ARG A 87 15.80 4.16 9.64
CA ARG A 87 15.94 4.84 8.35
C ARG A 87 17.38 4.87 7.87
N GLU A 88 18.32 5.20 8.77
CA GLU A 88 19.75 5.20 8.49
C GLU A 88 20.21 3.82 8.04
N ARG A 89 19.86 2.76 8.78
CA ARG A 89 20.21 1.38 8.40
C ARG A 89 19.66 0.99 7.03
N ILE A 90 18.41 1.35 6.72
CA ILE A 90 17.81 1.07 5.41
C ILE A 90 18.56 1.85 4.31
N GLN A 91 18.91 3.10 4.57
CA GLN A 91 19.68 3.92 3.63
C GLN A 91 21.08 3.35 3.39
N GLU A 92 21.77 2.89 4.43
CA GLU A 92 23.11 2.30 4.33
C GLU A 92 23.11 0.96 3.60
N TRP A 93 22.15 0.08 3.91
CA TRP A 93 22.20 -1.31 3.44
C TRP A 93 21.58 -1.51 2.06
N ILE A 94 20.53 -0.75 1.73
CA ILE A 94 19.80 -0.91 0.47
C ILE A 94 19.61 0.40 -0.30
N GLY A 95 20.10 1.53 0.21
CA GLY A 95 20.09 2.81 -0.50
C GLY A 95 18.69 3.42 -0.68
N LEU A 96 17.68 2.94 0.05
CA LEU A 96 16.31 3.39 -0.13
C LEU A 96 15.93 4.49 0.86
N PRO A 97 15.52 5.68 0.38
CA PRO A 97 14.96 6.70 1.27
C PRO A 97 13.57 6.25 1.74
N VAL A 98 13.41 6.21 3.06
CA VAL A 98 12.15 5.85 3.71
C VAL A 98 11.67 6.99 4.59
N SER A 99 10.36 7.07 4.77
CA SER A 99 9.71 7.97 5.74
C SER A 99 8.90 7.15 6.72
N ILE A 100 8.81 7.65 7.95
CA ILE A 100 8.22 6.94 9.07
C ILE A 100 7.18 7.82 9.75
N GLY A 101 5.97 7.29 9.92
CA GLY A 101 4.94 7.88 10.78
C GLY A 101 4.70 7.01 12.00
N ILE A 102 4.69 7.61 13.19
CA ILE A 102 4.32 6.97 14.46
C ILE A 102 2.96 7.54 14.87
N GLY A 103 2.01 6.67 15.17
CA GLY A 103 0.66 7.06 15.61
C GLY A 103 0.03 6.05 16.56
N ARG A 104 -1.10 6.40 17.17
CA ARG A 104 -1.86 5.52 18.09
C ARG A 104 -2.68 4.47 17.33
N SER A 105 -2.92 4.69 16.04
CA SER A 105 -3.58 3.78 15.13
C SER A 105 -2.85 3.72 13.78
N LYS A 106 -3.14 2.69 12.96
CA LYS A 106 -2.65 2.60 11.58
C LYS A 106 -2.98 3.84 10.75
N THR A 107 -4.17 4.42 10.93
CA THR A 107 -4.60 5.64 10.24
C THR A 107 -3.76 6.83 10.66
N GLU A 108 -3.51 7.00 11.97
CA GLU A 108 -2.66 8.08 12.46
C GLU A 108 -1.20 7.90 11.98
N ALA A 109 -0.68 6.68 12.01
CA ALA A 109 0.64 6.36 11.46
C ALA A 109 0.76 6.70 9.96
N LYS A 110 -0.28 6.39 9.17
CA LYS A 110 -0.39 6.77 7.74
C LYS A 110 -0.31 8.29 7.55
N ILE A 111 -1.04 9.05 8.36
CA ILE A 111 -1.04 10.52 8.31
C ILE A 111 0.34 11.07 8.73
N GLY A 112 0.93 10.51 9.79
CA GLY A 112 2.27 10.86 10.24
C GLY A 112 3.32 10.63 9.14
N ASN A 113 3.23 9.52 8.43
CA ASN A 113 4.13 9.22 7.31
C ASN A 113 3.93 10.22 6.15
N HIS A 114 2.69 10.56 5.81
CA HIS A 114 2.40 11.60 4.83
C HIS A 114 3.04 12.95 5.22
N MET A 115 2.93 13.34 6.49
CA MET A 115 3.55 14.54 7.03
C MET A 115 5.08 14.46 6.99
N ALA A 116 5.66 13.32 7.38
CA ALA A 116 7.11 13.08 7.37
C ALA A 116 7.72 13.21 5.97
N LYS A 117 6.98 12.78 4.94
CA LYS A 117 7.40 12.89 3.53
C LYS A 117 7.39 14.32 3.01
N LYS A 118 6.36 15.10 3.36
CA LYS A 118 6.18 16.47 2.83
C LYS A 118 6.92 17.53 3.65
N GLY A 119 7.02 17.34 4.96
CA GLY A 119 7.56 18.33 5.88
C GLY A 119 9.04 18.09 6.18
N LYS A 120 9.93 18.94 5.64
CA LYS A 120 11.38 18.91 5.94
C LYS A 120 11.68 18.93 7.44
N ARG A 121 10.84 19.61 8.24
CA ARG A 121 10.97 19.72 9.70
C ARG A 121 10.90 18.38 10.45
N PHE A 122 10.27 17.37 9.86
CA PHE A 122 10.17 16.04 10.47
C PHE A 122 11.43 15.21 10.22
N ASN A 123 12.32 15.66 9.32
CA ASN A 123 13.49 14.91 8.91
C ASN A 123 13.13 13.43 8.63
N GLY A 124 12.02 13.19 7.95
CA GLY A 124 11.50 11.86 7.59
C GLY A 124 10.96 10.96 8.71
N VAL A 125 10.87 11.43 9.96
CA VAL A 125 10.17 10.74 11.07
C VAL A 125 9.16 11.70 11.73
N CYS A 126 7.88 11.35 11.74
CA CYS A 126 6.85 12.13 12.40
C CYS A 126 6.15 11.30 13.48
N ASP A 127 6.31 11.69 14.74
CA ASP A 127 5.56 11.12 15.86
C ASP A 127 4.33 11.96 16.16
N LEU A 128 3.16 11.48 15.74
CA LEU A 128 1.86 12.06 16.09
C LEU A 128 1.35 11.58 17.45
N ALA A 129 1.81 10.42 17.93
CA ALA A 129 1.32 9.84 19.17
C ALA A 129 1.68 10.67 20.40
N THR A 130 2.86 11.30 20.38
CA THR A 130 3.38 12.17 21.45
C THR A 130 3.34 13.67 21.11
N MET A 131 2.92 14.03 19.90
CA MET A 131 2.84 15.44 19.46
C MET A 131 1.85 16.23 20.33
N ASP A 132 2.25 17.46 20.69
CA ASP A 132 1.36 18.39 21.35
C ASP A 132 0.07 18.60 20.51
N PRO A 133 -1.13 18.53 21.12
CA PRO A 133 -2.38 18.66 20.40
C PRO A 133 -2.50 19.93 19.56
N LYS A 134 -1.92 21.06 19.98
CA LYS A 134 -1.95 22.32 19.24
C LYS A 134 -1.16 22.21 17.93
N TYR A 135 0.03 21.63 17.97
CA TYR A 135 0.83 21.39 16.75
C TYR A 135 0.18 20.34 15.86
N ARG A 136 -0.36 19.26 16.45
CA ARG A 136 -1.08 18.23 15.71
C ARG A 136 -2.26 18.83 14.94
N ASP A 137 -3.11 19.62 15.61
CA ASP A 137 -4.27 20.26 15.00
C ASP A 137 -3.86 21.23 13.87
N TYR A 138 -2.78 21.99 14.09
CA TYR A 138 -2.21 22.83 13.03
C TYR A 138 -1.83 22.00 11.80
N PHE A 139 -1.07 20.92 11.93
CA PHE A 139 -0.72 20.11 10.77
C PHE A 139 -1.91 19.42 10.13
N TRP A 140 -2.87 18.95 10.93
CA TRP A 140 -4.08 18.31 10.42
C TRP A 140 -4.96 19.29 9.61
N SER A 141 -4.90 20.60 9.90
CA SER A 141 -5.55 21.62 9.06
C SER A 141 -4.90 21.80 7.69
N LEU A 142 -3.64 21.38 7.52
CA LEU A 142 -2.91 21.48 6.26
C LEU A 142 -3.03 20.23 5.39
N VAL A 143 -3.55 19.13 5.93
CA VAL A 143 -3.70 17.87 5.21
C VAL A 143 -5.14 17.75 4.72
N GLU A 144 -5.29 17.55 3.41
CA GLU A 144 -6.60 17.32 2.79
C GLU A 144 -7.22 16.00 3.27
N VAL A 145 -8.55 15.99 3.41
CA VAL A 145 -9.30 14.83 3.89
C VAL A 145 -9.15 13.60 2.96
N GLY A 146 -8.89 13.83 1.67
CA GLY A 146 -8.65 12.78 0.69
C GLY A 146 -7.35 11.99 0.91
N GLU A 147 -6.42 12.50 1.73
CA GLU A 147 -5.19 11.81 2.11
C GLU A 147 -5.39 10.80 3.25
N VAL A 148 -6.56 10.83 3.90
CA VAL A 148 -6.89 9.89 4.98
C VAL A 148 -7.05 8.48 4.41
N TRP A 149 -6.37 7.53 5.04
CA TRP A 149 -6.46 6.13 4.65
C TRP A 149 -7.90 5.61 4.75
N GLY A 150 -8.44 5.12 3.63
CA GLY A 150 -9.83 4.67 3.51
C GLY A 150 -10.75 5.67 2.78
N VAL A 151 -10.36 6.94 2.64
CA VAL A 151 -11.13 7.96 1.94
C VAL A 151 -10.87 7.91 0.43
N GLY A 152 -11.69 7.13 -0.28
CA GLY A 152 -11.64 7.06 -1.75
C GLY A 152 -12.29 8.27 -2.43
N ARG A 153 -12.14 8.40 -3.76
CA ARG A 153 -12.66 9.55 -4.56
C ARG A 153 -14.13 9.91 -4.26
N LYS A 154 -15.02 8.92 -4.16
CA LYS A 154 -16.44 9.13 -3.87
C LYS A 154 -16.67 9.70 -2.46
N GLN A 155 -15.95 9.17 -1.47
CA GLN A 155 -16.05 9.63 -0.08
C GLN A 155 -15.43 11.02 0.06
N ASN A 156 -14.29 11.26 -0.58
CA ASN A 156 -13.66 12.58 -0.61
C ASN A 156 -14.63 13.63 -1.15
N LYS A 157 -15.31 13.35 -2.28
CA LYS A 157 -16.34 14.26 -2.82
C LYS A 157 -17.45 14.51 -1.80
N LYS A 158 -18.02 13.44 -1.22
CA LYS A 158 -19.08 13.56 -0.22
C LYS A 158 -18.65 14.39 1.00
N LEU A 159 -17.44 14.21 1.50
CA LEU A 159 -16.90 14.96 2.63
C LEU A 159 -16.71 16.44 2.28
N ASN A 160 -16.18 16.73 1.09
CA ASN A 160 -16.06 18.10 0.59
C ASN A 160 -17.43 18.78 0.43
N ASP A 161 -18.43 18.06 -0.08
CA ASP A 161 -19.81 18.54 -0.21
C ASP A 161 -20.44 18.84 1.17
N MET A 162 -19.99 18.16 2.23
CA MET A 162 -20.37 18.41 3.63
C MET A 162 -19.54 19.51 4.32
N GLY A 163 -18.64 20.18 3.58
CA GLY A 163 -17.76 21.21 4.14
C GLY A 163 -16.54 20.66 4.90
N ILE A 164 -16.32 19.35 4.90
CA ILE A 164 -15.16 18.69 5.53
C ILE A 164 -14.07 18.53 4.46
N LYS A 165 -13.07 19.41 4.50
CA LYS A 165 -11.97 19.49 3.52
C LYS A 165 -10.64 18.99 4.09
N THR A 166 -10.45 19.09 5.40
CA THR A 166 -9.18 18.80 6.07
C THR A 166 -9.27 17.61 7.03
N VAL A 167 -8.12 17.03 7.39
CA VAL A 167 -8.02 16.00 8.44
C VAL A 167 -8.52 16.54 9.77
N LEU A 168 -8.22 17.81 10.09
CA LEU A 168 -8.68 18.44 11.33
C LEU A 168 -10.22 18.50 11.39
N GLU A 169 -10.86 18.96 10.33
CA GLU A 169 -12.32 19.01 10.26
C GLU A 169 -12.94 17.62 10.35
N LEU A 170 -12.34 16.62 9.68
CA LEU A 170 -12.81 15.23 9.79
C LEU A 170 -12.68 14.71 11.22
N SER A 171 -11.58 15.03 11.91
CA SER A 171 -11.34 14.62 13.30
C SER A 171 -12.31 15.25 14.31
N LYS A 172 -12.94 16.37 13.94
CA LYS A 172 -13.94 17.09 14.75
C LYS A 172 -15.38 16.79 14.33
N ALA A 173 -15.57 16.03 13.25
CA ALA A 173 -16.89 15.67 12.75
C ALA A 173 -17.60 14.67 13.67
N ASN A 174 -18.94 14.57 13.56
CA ASN A 174 -19.73 13.69 14.40
C ASN A 174 -19.31 12.20 14.24
N PRO A 175 -19.42 11.37 15.30
CA PRO A 175 -19.02 9.95 15.29
C PRO A 175 -19.56 9.09 14.13
N PRO A 176 -20.81 9.27 13.63
CA PRO A 176 -21.29 8.52 12.47
C PRO A 176 -20.51 8.81 11.18
N ILE A 177 -19.90 10.00 11.08
CA ILE A 177 -19.12 10.47 9.94
C ILE A 177 -17.67 10.01 10.06
N MET A 178 -17.08 10.08 11.27
CA MET A 178 -15.71 9.62 11.52
C MET A 178 -15.54 8.10 11.40
N GLY A 179 -16.60 7.34 11.69
CA GLY A 179 -16.44 5.94 12.05
C GLY A 179 -15.49 5.78 13.25
N LYS A 180 -14.88 4.59 13.41
CA LYS A 180 -13.89 4.36 14.47
C LYS A 180 -12.48 4.92 14.15
N MET A 181 -12.28 5.53 12.97
CA MET A 181 -10.92 5.81 12.43
C MET A 181 -10.08 6.78 13.27
N PHE A 182 -10.71 7.70 14.02
CA PHE A 182 -10.03 8.79 14.73
C PHE A 182 -10.20 8.77 16.25
N THR A 183 -10.89 7.77 16.83
CA THR A 183 -11.14 7.73 18.28
C THR A 183 -9.93 7.29 19.10
N GLY A 184 -8.74 7.17 18.50
CA GLY A 184 -7.53 6.63 19.14
C GLY A 184 -7.60 5.13 19.45
N ILE A 185 -8.76 4.50 19.28
CA ILE A 185 -8.97 3.07 19.43
C ILE A 185 -8.60 2.40 18.10
N SER A 186 -7.57 1.55 18.12
CA SER A 186 -7.19 0.77 16.95
C SER A 186 -8.36 -0.11 16.49
N CYS A 187 -9.00 0.27 15.38
CA CYS A 187 -10.06 -0.52 14.74
C CYS A 187 -9.51 -1.54 13.73
N MET A 188 -8.21 -1.53 13.51
CA MET A 188 -7.48 -2.47 12.67
C MET A 188 -6.24 -2.92 13.46
N PRO A 189 -6.36 -3.97 14.29
CA PRO A 189 -5.21 -4.53 14.99
C PRO A 189 -4.14 -4.95 13.97
N ILE A 190 -2.91 -5.06 14.44
CA ILE A 190 -1.82 -5.62 13.64
C ILE A 190 -2.18 -7.09 13.38
N ASP A 191 -2.24 -7.44 12.09
CA ASP A 191 -2.57 -8.78 11.65
C ASP A 191 -1.25 -9.56 11.62
N ASP A 192 -1.12 -10.50 12.56
CA ASP A 192 0.07 -11.34 12.72
C ASP A 192 0.22 -12.36 11.58
N GLN A 193 -0.77 -12.45 10.69
CA GLN A 193 -0.71 -13.23 9.47
C GLN A 193 -1.11 -12.39 8.26
N PRO A 194 -0.24 -12.24 7.24
CA PRO A 194 -0.69 -11.67 5.98
C PRO A 194 -1.82 -12.54 5.43
N LYS A 195 -3.01 -11.96 5.31
CA LYS A 195 -4.17 -12.68 4.78
C LYS A 195 -3.78 -13.37 3.48
N PRO A 196 -4.02 -14.69 3.34
CA PRO A 196 -3.60 -15.41 2.16
C PRO A 196 -4.20 -14.73 0.94
N LYS A 197 -3.36 -14.47 -0.08
CA LYS A 197 -3.79 -13.83 -1.32
C LYS A 197 -5.00 -14.58 -1.86
N GLN A 198 -6.12 -13.89 -1.87
CA GLN A 198 -7.38 -14.43 -2.35
C GLN A 198 -7.39 -14.55 -3.88
N GLN A 199 -6.54 -13.84 -4.61
CA GLN A 199 -6.50 -13.93 -6.07
C GLN A 199 -5.11 -13.65 -6.62
N ILE A 200 -4.77 -14.32 -7.72
CA ILE A 200 -3.58 -14.06 -8.55
C ILE A 200 -4.07 -13.76 -9.95
N VAL A 201 -3.61 -12.66 -10.53
CA VAL A 201 -4.05 -12.21 -11.85
C VAL A 201 -2.82 -11.87 -12.69
N ALA A 202 -2.60 -12.62 -13.77
CA ALA A 202 -1.66 -12.24 -14.83
C ALA A 202 -2.40 -11.48 -15.93
N SER A 203 -2.49 -10.15 -15.80
CA SER A 203 -3.09 -9.28 -16.82
C SER A 203 -2.01 -8.44 -17.50
N ARG A 204 -1.94 -8.52 -18.83
CA ARG A 204 -1.18 -7.59 -19.68
C ARG A 204 -2.04 -7.20 -20.88
N SER A 205 -2.04 -5.92 -21.19
CA SER A 205 -2.62 -5.40 -22.43
C SER A 205 -1.75 -5.83 -23.61
N PHE A 206 -2.37 -6.12 -24.74
CA PHE A 206 -1.66 -6.42 -25.98
C PHE A 206 -1.12 -5.13 -26.60
N GLY A 207 0.08 -5.18 -27.18
CA GLY A 207 0.70 -4.04 -27.87
C GLY A 207 -0.01 -3.66 -29.17
N VAL A 208 -0.66 -4.65 -29.79
CA VAL A 208 -1.51 -4.53 -30.99
C VAL A 208 -2.84 -5.21 -30.74
N LYS A 209 -3.88 -4.82 -31.50
CA LYS A 209 -5.17 -5.49 -31.43
C LYS A 209 -5.02 -6.90 -31.99
N ILE A 210 -5.41 -7.90 -31.19
CA ILE A 210 -5.50 -9.28 -31.68
C ILE A 210 -6.85 -9.44 -32.38
N THR A 211 -6.81 -9.85 -33.64
CA THR A 211 -8.01 -10.14 -34.45
C THR A 211 -8.15 -11.62 -34.75
N GLU A 212 -7.04 -12.37 -34.76
CA GLU A 212 -7.03 -13.80 -35.07
C GLU A 212 -7.20 -14.68 -33.83
N LEU A 213 -7.97 -15.76 -33.99
CA LEU A 213 -8.23 -16.73 -32.91
C LEU A 213 -6.96 -17.45 -32.45
N GLN A 214 -6.02 -17.71 -33.37
CA GLN A 214 -4.79 -18.42 -33.08
C GLN A 214 -3.88 -17.61 -32.14
N ASP A 215 -3.67 -16.34 -32.46
CA ASP A 215 -2.91 -15.40 -31.63
C ASP A 215 -3.53 -15.25 -30.24
N LEU A 216 -4.86 -15.26 -30.15
CA LEU A 216 -5.58 -15.21 -28.87
C LEU A 216 -5.30 -16.46 -28.03
N LYS A 217 -5.33 -17.66 -28.63
CA LYS A 217 -5.03 -18.93 -27.95
C LYS A 217 -3.61 -18.94 -27.39
N GLU A 218 -2.63 -18.52 -28.19
CA GLU A 218 -1.22 -18.44 -27.76
C GLU A 218 -1.02 -17.45 -26.62
N ALA A 219 -1.62 -16.26 -26.75
CA ALA A 219 -1.63 -15.26 -25.69
C ALA A 219 -2.23 -15.78 -24.39
N MET A 220 -3.33 -16.53 -24.47
CA MET A 220 -3.99 -17.16 -23.31
C MET A 220 -3.09 -18.22 -22.68
N ALA A 221 -2.50 -19.12 -23.48
CA ALA A 221 -1.59 -20.15 -23.00
C ALA A 221 -0.37 -19.57 -22.26
N LYS A 222 0.21 -18.48 -22.81
CA LYS A 222 1.32 -17.77 -22.16
C LYS A 222 0.92 -17.16 -20.82
N LYS A 223 -0.24 -16.47 -20.76
CA LYS A 223 -0.76 -15.88 -19.51
C LYS A 223 -1.11 -16.95 -18.47
N TRP A 224 -1.58 -18.10 -18.93
CA TRP A 224 -1.86 -19.25 -18.09
C TRP A 224 -0.58 -19.80 -17.44
N SER A 225 0.48 -20.02 -18.24
CA SER A 225 1.78 -20.47 -17.71
C SER A 225 2.32 -19.49 -16.68
N MET A 226 2.29 -18.17 -16.96
CA MET A 226 2.74 -17.16 -16.00
C MET A 226 1.94 -17.17 -14.70
N SER A 227 0.62 -17.33 -14.77
CA SER A 227 -0.24 -17.42 -13.58
C SER A 227 0.08 -18.66 -12.76
N ARG A 228 0.42 -19.77 -13.44
CA ARG A 228 0.85 -21.01 -12.81
C ARG A 228 2.19 -20.83 -12.09
N ASP A 229 3.16 -20.17 -12.70
CA ASP A 229 4.46 -19.91 -12.08
C ASP A 229 4.36 -18.97 -10.87
N MET A 230 3.34 -18.11 -10.83
CA MET A 230 3.03 -17.27 -9.67
C MET A 230 2.40 -18.04 -8.50
N LEU A 231 1.86 -19.24 -8.72
CA LEU A 231 1.42 -20.13 -7.65
C LEU A 231 2.66 -20.80 -7.05
N SER A 232 2.84 -20.67 -5.73
CA SER A 232 3.92 -21.43 -5.08
C SER A 232 3.61 -22.94 -5.12
N LYS A 233 4.65 -23.78 -4.98
CA LYS A 233 4.56 -25.25 -5.03
C LYS A 233 3.49 -25.86 -4.09
N ASN A 234 3.01 -25.12 -3.09
CA ASN A 234 2.05 -25.58 -2.08
C ASN A 234 0.64 -24.99 -2.23
N TYR A 235 0.32 -24.31 -3.34
CA TYR A 235 -1.03 -23.78 -3.59
C TYR A 235 -1.70 -24.49 -4.78
N PHE A 236 -2.91 -24.99 -4.56
CA PHE A 236 -3.77 -25.56 -5.59
C PHE A 236 -4.88 -24.57 -5.93
N THR A 237 -5.18 -24.41 -7.22
CA THR A 237 -6.32 -23.62 -7.69
C THR A 237 -7.51 -24.52 -7.93
N LYS A 238 -8.65 -24.20 -7.31
CA LYS A 238 -9.90 -24.95 -7.53
C LYS A 238 -10.58 -24.60 -8.87
N ASN A 239 -10.38 -23.38 -9.37
CA ASN A 239 -11.05 -22.85 -10.56
C ASN A 239 -10.03 -22.05 -11.43
N GLY A 240 -10.42 -21.54 -12.63
CA GLY A 240 -9.68 -20.55 -13.46
C GLY A 240 -10.60 -19.49 -14.11
N MET A 241 -10.20 -18.19 -14.21
CA MET A 241 -10.95 -17.15 -14.96
C MET A 241 -10.09 -16.41 -15.97
N ILE A 242 -10.64 -16.20 -17.17
CA ILE A 242 -10.02 -15.44 -18.25
C ILE A 242 -10.91 -14.24 -18.58
N LYS A 243 -10.35 -13.03 -18.48
CA LYS A 243 -11.04 -11.79 -18.82
C LYS A 243 -10.45 -11.22 -20.11
N ILE A 244 -11.27 -11.12 -21.15
CA ILE A 244 -10.93 -10.47 -22.43
C ILE A 244 -11.62 -9.10 -22.45
N SER A 245 -10.92 -8.06 -22.89
CA SER A 245 -11.46 -6.69 -22.97
C SER A 245 -11.28 -6.16 -24.39
N HIS A 246 -12.37 -5.75 -25.04
CA HIS A 246 -12.36 -5.20 -26.39
C HIS A 246 -12.23 -3.67 -26.38
N ILE A 247 -11.66 -3.08 -27.45
CA ILE A 247 -11.20 -1.68 -27.50
C ILE A 247 -12.37 -0.67 -27.62
N LYS A 248 -13.55 -1.10 -28.06
CA LYS A 248 -14.78 -0.34 -27.83
C LYS A 248 -15.30 -0.72 -26.45
N PHE A 249 -15.56 0.27 -25.60
CA PHE A 249 -16.26 0.12 -24.32
C PHE A 249 -17.63 -0.54 -24.55
N ASP A 250 -17.63 -1.86 -24.63
CA ASP A 250 -18.81 -2.70 -24.47
C ASP A 250 -18.33 -3.99 -23.81
N LEU A 251 -18.82 -4.19 -22.59
CA LEU A 251 -18.67 -5.39 -21.81
C LEU A 251 -19.41 -6.53 -22.51
N MET A 252 -18.74 -7.25 -23.41
CA MET A 252 -19.17 -8.60 -23.74
C MET A 252 -18.59 -9.54 -22.69
N VAL A 253 -19.35 -9.75 -21.62
CA VAL A 253 -19.06 -10.70 -20.55
C VAL A 253 -19.33 -12.10 -21.09
N MET A 254 -18.32 -12.79 -21.62
CA MET A 254 -18.34 -14.26 -21.55
C MET A 254 -18.01 -14.65 -20.12
N MET A 255 -19.04 -15.07 -19.40
CA MET A 255 -18.97 -15.43 -17.99
C MET A 255 -18.36 -16.83 -17.86
N LEU A 256 -17.11 -16.90 -17.42
CA LEU A 256 -16.62 -18.05 -16.64
C LEU A 256 -15.99 -17.49 -15.37
N HIS A 257 -16.63 -17.76 -14.24
CA HIS A 257 -16.33 -17.19 -12.93
C HIS A 257 -15.02 -17.72 -12.34
N MET A 258 -14.24 -16.80 -11.75
CA MET A 258 -13.47 -17.10 -10.55
C MET A 258 -13.29 -15.91 -9.62
N MET A 259 -13.76 -16.12 -8.40
CA MET A 259 -13.20 -15.57 -7.18
C MET A 259 -12.37 -16.68 -6.51
N ALA A 260 -11.33 -16.33 -5.75
CA ALA A 260 -10.59 -17.30 -4.94
C ALA A 260 -10.59 -16.86 -3.45
N VAL A 261 -10.73 -17.81 -2.52
CA VAL A 261 -10.68 -17.61 -1.06
C VAL A 261 -10.22 -18.90 -0.37
N GLN A 262 -9.19 -18.77 0.50
CA GLN A 262 -8.71 -19.57 1.68
C GLN A 262 -8.67 -21.13 1.64
N HIS A 263 -7.91 -21.90 2.44
CA HIS A 263 -7.24 -21.75 3.74
C HIS A 263 -6.08 -22.78 3.86
N LYS A 264 -5.15 -22.54 4.80
CA LYS A 264 -4.06 -23.44 5.23
C LYS A 264 -4.61 -24.83 5.64
N LEU A 265 -4.09 -25.93 5.09
CA LEU A 265 -4.36 -27.27 5.62
C LEU A 265 -3.80 -27.34 7.05
N LYS A 266 -4.66 -27.56 8.05
CA LYS A 266 -4.23 -28.17 9.31
C LYS A 266 -3.67 -29.54 8.93
N GLN A 267 -2.38 -29.75 9.15
CA GLN A 267 -1.83 -31.11 9.13
C GLN A 267 -2.56 -31.88 10.23
N LYS A 268 -3.31 -32.92 9.82
CA LYS A 268 -3.77 -33.96 10.73
C LYS A 268 -2.55 -34.81 11.06
N THR A 269 -2.13 -34.81 12.32
CA THR A 269 -1.56 -35.99 12.95
C THR A 269 -2.67 -37.00 13.21
#